data_AF-A0A511DSC2-F1
#
_entry.id   AF-A0A511DSC2-F1
#
_cell.length_a   1.000
_cell.length_b   1.000
_cell.length_c   1.000
_cell.angle_alpha   90.00
_cell.angle_beta   90.00
_cell.angle_gamma   90.00
#
_symmetry.space_group_name_H-M   'P 1'
#
loop_
_entity.id
_entity.type
_entity.pdbx_description
1 polymer ?
#
loop_
_entity_poly.entity_id
_entity_poly.type
_entity_poly.pdbx_seq_one_letter_code
_entity_poly.pdbx_strand_id
1 'polypeptide(L)'
;MWGVSESNAGGGVVGCGAQVPTVPCEFPMPGGCPNVMDYSGTGRKPKYCQQVVDGLRHAAYSAYRVASGAITVPAPGSHPPAPTGTPTPPHPVTQARADVAKLHEQLGNLVDRQLQPLLVQLVEALHIAADPDSATAEVDAAHREARTRIDAADAAAEDALARAVTAERAAEDARAAQTAAEDIAEQALTELDEARDQRDQHQRTATALADEVAETHTALAAAEADATTTTTALTEAHSEVERLTSRLAAAEAARDDARTELAATTQHLADVTESRDETRAALATERRELGEQRRRAELAEQRTARDDLTISSLTDQLTAARDDARDQAERAAAARAELAAATAQTTALREAATTATAAATAHAEQRLADARTRHDEQLADLRARHDEQLADLRAQLDRAQLDPAQPQTGADTP
;
A
#
# COMPACT_ATOMS: atom_id res chain seq x y z
N MET A 1 -9.60 42.20 41.33
CA MET A 1 -11.07 42.27 41.43
C MET A 1 -11.43 42.10 42.91
N TRP A 2 -11.74 43.23 43.57
CA TRP A 2 -12.47 43.41 44.85
C TRP A 2 -11.83 42.86 46.14
N GLY A 3 -11.61 43.62 47.22
CA GLY A 3 -11.85 45.02 47.58
C GLY A 3 -11.14 45.24 48.95
N VAL A 4 -10.21 46.17 49.13
CA VAL A 4 -10.32 47.61 49.44
C VAL A 4 -11.38 47.98 50.50
N SER A 5 -10.93 48.84 51.43
CA SER A 5 -11.66 49.89 52.17
C SER A 5 -12.39 49.45 53.44
N GLU A 6 -12.48 50.23 54.53
CA GLU A 6 -11.84 51.43 55.07
C GLU A 6 -12.66 51.81 56.33
N SER A 7 -12.09 52.63 57.20
CA SER A 7 -12.81 53.65 58.00
C SER A 7 -13.75 53.19 59.14
N ASN A 8 -13.43 53.47 60.41
CA ASN A 8 -13.53 54.74 61.14
C ASN A 8 -14.92 55.01 61.78
N ALA A 9 -14.87 55.62 62.96
CA ALA A 9 -15.91 56.31 63.72
C ALA A 9 -16.81 55.50 64.67
N GLY A 10 -16.95 56.06 65.88
CA GLY A 10 -18.23 55.98 66.61
C GLY A 10 -18.11 55.77 68.10
N GLY A 11 -18.06 56.86 68.87
CA GLY A 11 -18.14 56.84 70.32
C GLY A 11 -19.48 56.33 70.87
N GLY A 12 -19.45 55.87 72.11
CA GLY A 12 -20.63 55.44 72.86
C GLY A 12 -20.29 55.25 74.34
N VAL A 13 -20.03 56.35 75.05
CA VAL A 13 -19.93 56.32 76.52
C VAL A 13 -21.36 56.23 77.06
N VAL A 14 -21.84 55.00 77.28
CA VAL A 14 -23.09 54.75 77.98
C VAL A 14 -22.84 54.98 79.47
N GLY A 15 -23.32 56.12 79.98
CA GLY A 15 -23.36 56.42 81.40
C GLY A 15 -24.34 55.49 82.12
N CYS A 16 -23.85 54.35 82.61
CA CYS A 16 -24.49 53.63 83.71
C CYS A 16 -24.14 54.37 85.01
N GLY A 17 -25.15 54.93 85.68
CA GLY A 17 -25.01 55.51 87.02
C GLY A 17 -24.57 54.45 88.02
N ALA A 18 -23.25 54.29 88.18
CA ALA A 18 -22.66 53.46 89.21
C ALA A 18 -22.95 54.12 90.57
N GLN A 19 -23.85 53.49 91.33
CA GLN A 19 -24.09 53.83 92.73
C GLN A 19 -22.75 53.79 93.47
N VAL A 20 -22.30 54.93 93.99
CA VAL A 20 -21.04 55.03 94.73
C VAL A 20 -21.16 54.16 95.98
N PRO A 21 -20.31 53.14 96.16
CA PRO A 21 -20.40 52.25 97.31
C PRO A 21 -20.12 53.04 98.60
N THR A 22 -21.09 53.05 99.52
CA THR A 22 -20.96 53.65 100.86
C THR A 22 -20.17 52.73 101.78
N VAL A 23 -19.24 53.32 102.54
CA VAL A 23 -18.34 52.64 103.47
C VAL A 23 -18.65 53.07 104.90
N PRO A 24 -18.94 52.15 105.83
CA PRO A 24 -19.17 52.51 107.24
C PRO A 24 -17.88 52.98 107.92
N CYS A 25 -18.00 53.92 108.86
CA CYS A 25 -16.88 54.44 109.64
C CYS A 25 -16.40 53.43 110.70
N GLU A 26 -15.14 53.00 110.64
CA GLU A 26 -14.53 51.98 111.51
C GLU A 26 -13.95 52.57 112.82
N PHE A 27 -14.53 53.65 113.35
CA PHE A 27 -14.02 54.27 114.58
C PHE A 27 -14.34 53.41 115.81
N PRO A 28 -13.35 53.10 116.68
CA PRO A 28 -13.55 52.22 117.83
C PRO A 28 -14.34 52.94 118.93
N MET A 29 -15.67 52.82 118.89
CA MET A 29 -16.59 53.38 119.89
C MET A 29 -17.68 52.36 120.27
N PRO A 30 -18.19 52.36 121.51
CA PRO A 30 -19.27 51.47 121.94
C PRO A 30 -20.54 51.78 121.13
N GLY A 31 -21.01 50.85 120.29
CA GLY A 31 -22.19 51.02 119.44
C GLY A 31 -21.93 51.38 117.98
N GLY A 32 -20.66 51.62 117.60
CA GLY A 32 -20.28 51.95 116.22
C GLY A 32 -20.69 53.36 115.78
N CYS A 33 -19.95 53.95 114.84
CA CYS A 33 -20.30 55.25 114.28
C CYS A 33 -21.44 55.09 113.27
N PRO A 34 -22.56 55.85 113.38
CA PRO A 34 -23.68 55.74 112.45
C PRO A 34 -23.40 56.34 111.06
N ASN A 35 -22.26 57.04 110.88
CA ASN A 35 -21.94 57.73 109.64
C ASN A 35 -21.29 56.81 108.60
N VAL A 36 -21.74 56.94 107.35
CA VAL A 36 -21.19 56.30 106.16
C VAL A 36 -20.46 57.33 105.28
N MET A 37 -19.45 56.89 104.53
CA MET A 37 -18.66 57.71 103.61
C MET A 37 -18.81 57.19 102.19
N ASP A 38 -18.92 58.08 101.21
CA ASP A 38 -18.95 57.71 99.79
C ASP A 38 -17.52 57.39 99.30
N TYR A 39 -17.32 56.23 98.68
CA TYR A 39 -16.02 55.83 98.13
C TYR A 39 -16.10 55.62 96.62
N SER A 40 -15.43 56.50 95.85
CA SER A 40 -15.44 56.51 94.37
C SER A 40 -14.66 55.38 93.70
N GLY A 41 -14.16 54.39 94.45
CA GLY A 41 -13.42 53.23 93.91
C GLY A 41 -11.95 53.48 93.59
N THR A 42 -11.50 54.74 93.50
CA THR A 42 -10.12 55.12 93.18
C THR A 42 -9.36 55.55 94.44
N GLY A 43 -8.22 54.90 94.72
CA GLY A 43 -7.34 55.23 95.86
C GLY A 43 -7.41 54.23 97.02
N ARG A 44 -6.98 54.65 98.22
CA ARG A 44 -7.13 53.86 99.45
C ARG A 44 -8.49 54.18 100.08
N LYS A 45 -9.27 53.14 100.38
CA LYS A 45 -10.57 53.24 101.06
C LYS A 45 -10.45 54.04 102.37
N PRO A 46 -11.21 55.14 102.55
CA PRO A 46 -11.18 55.92 103.79
C PRO A 46 -11.80 55.11 104.93
N LYS A 47 -11.11 55.07 106.08
CA LYS A 47 -11.53 54.29 107.26
C LYS A 47 -12.38 55.07 108.28
N TYR A 48 -12.28 56.41 108.29
CA TYR A 48 -12.92 57.25 109.31
C TYR A 48 -13.62 58.47 108.69
N CYS A 49 -14.82 58.83 109.17
CA CYS A 49 -15.67 59.87 108.58
C CYS A 49 -15.22 61.33 108.81
N GLN A 50 -14.15 61.56 109.58
CA GLN A 50 -13.59 62.88 109.93
C GLN A 50 -14.52 63.85 110.67
N GLN A 51 -15.77 63.48 110.91
CA GLN A 51 -16.73 64.27 111.69
C GLN A 51 -16.49 64.12 113.19
N VAL A 52 -16.99 65.09 113.97
CA VAL A 52 -16.96 65.05 115.43
C VAL A 52 -18.26 64.39 115.91
N VAL A 53 -18.14 63.23 116.56
CA VAL A 53 -19.26 62.52 117.17
C VAL A 53 -18.92 62.35 118.66
N ASP A 54 -19.87 62.69 119.53
CA ASP A 54 -19.70 62.66 121.00
C ASP A 54 -18.45 63.41 121.52
N GLY A 55 -18.14 64.55 120.89
CA GLY A 55 -17.02 65.42 121.27
C GLY A 55 -15.64 64.97 120.76
N LEU A 56 -15.57 63.83 120.04
CA LEU A 56 -14.33 63.27 119.50
C LEU A 56 -14.33 63.27 117.98
N ARG A 57 -13.26 63.79 117.37
CA ARG A 57 -13.11 63.82 115.90
C ARG A 57 -12.71 62.45 115.38
N HIS A 58 -13.48 61.88 114.46
CA HIS A 58 -13.23 60.57 113.85
C HIS A 58 -12.10 60.63 112.81
N ALA A 59 -10.87 60.74 113.27
CA ALA A 59 -9.65 60.70 112.47
C ALA A 59 -8.71 59.58 112.96
N ALA A 60 -7.75 59.18 112.13
CA ALA A 60 -6.81 58.11 112.45
C ALA A 60 -6.06 58.33 113.77
N TYR A 61 -5.68 59.58 114.05
CA TYR A 61 -4.99 59.94 115.29
C TYR A 61 -5.88 59.75 116.54
N SER A 62 -7.13 60.21 116.48
CA SER A 62 -8.08 60.05 117.59
C SER A 62 -8.47 58.59 117.78
N ALA A 63 -8.61 57.82 116.70
CA ALA A 63 -8.93 56.39 116.75
C ALA A 63 -7.79 55.60 117.42
N TYR A 64 -6.53 55.93 117.09
CA TYR A 64 -5.37 55.36 117.77
C TYR A 64 -5.35 55.70 119.26
N ARG A 65 -5.68 56.94 119.64
CA ARG A 65 -5.71 57.36 121.05
C ARG A 65 -6.83 56.71 121.87
N VAL A 66 -7.97 56.44 121.25
CA VAL A 66 -9.07 55.69 121.88
C VAL A 66 -8.71 54.20 121.99
N ALA A 67 -8.16 53.59 120.95
CA ALA A 67 -7.73 52.20 120.96
C ALA A 67 -6.57 51.92 121.96
N SER A 68 -5.70 52.92 122.20
CA SER A 68 -4.62 52.86 123.18
C SER A 68 -5.03 53.27 124.60
N GLY A 69 -6.31 53.57 124.83
CA GLY A 69 -6.84 53.96 126.14
C GLY A 69 -6.39 55.35 126.63
N ALA A 70 -5.68 56.12 125.80
CA ALA A 70 -5.19 57.46 126.12
C ALA A 70 -6.28 58.55 126.08
N ILE A 71 -7.47 58.22 125.58
CA ILE A 71 -8.69 59.01 125.65
C ILE A 71 -9.84 58.04 125.94
N THR A 72 -10.57 58.26 127.02
CA THR A 72 -11.82 57.56 127.29
C THR A 72 -12.96 58.19 126.48
N VAL A 73 -13.68 57.38 125.71
CA VAL A 73 -14.88 57.85 125.01
C VAL A 73 -15.94 58.17 126.06
N PRO A 74 -16.42 59.43 126.16
CA PRO A 74 -17.49 59.77 127.10
C PRO A 74 -18.75 58.99 126.77
N ALA A 75 -19.49 58.55 127.79
CA ALA A 75 -20.82 57.98 127.57
C ALA A 75 -21.70 59.04 126.86
N PRO A 76 -22.50 58.65 125.84
CA PRO A 76 -23.27 59.60 125.05
C PRO A 76 -24.17 60.46 125.96
N GLY A 77 -23.93 61.78 125.95
CA GLY A 77 -24.74 62.79 126.66
C GLY A 77 -24.13 63.51 127.88
N SER A 78 -22.86 63.32 128.25
CA SER A 78 -22.27 63.98 129.43
C SER A 78 -21.34 65.16 129.11
N HIS A 79 -21.81 66.40 129.31
CA HIS A 79 -20.99 67.61 129.39
C HIS A 79 -20.84 68.07 130.85
N PRO A 80 -19.62 68.34 131.36
CA PRO A 80 -19.42 69.19 132.53
C PRO A 80 -19.07 70.65 132.12
N PRO A 81 -19.62 71.65 132.83
CA PRO A 81 -19.43 73.07 132.54
C PRO A 81 -18.09 73.64 133.07
N ALA A 82 -17.60 74.69 132.40
CA ALA A 82 -16.39 75.42 132.73
C ALA A 82 -16.46 76.16 134.09
N PRO A 83 -15.37 76.25 134.87
CA PRO A 83 -15.38 76.99 136.13
C PRO A 83 -15.25 78.50 135.90
N THR A 84 -16.35 79.19 136.20
CA THR A 84 -16.46 80.63 136.48
C THR A 84 -15.84 80.94 137.84
N GLY A 85 -14.88 81.87 137.88
CA GLY A 85 -14.34 82.43 139.12
C GLY A 85 -15.30 83.40 139.81
N THR A 86 -15.17 83.52 141.13
CA THR A 86 -15.58 84.60 142.07
C THR A 86 -15.60 84.03 143.52
N PRO A 87 -15.77 84.82 144.59
CA PRO A 87 -14.81 85.80 145.12
C PRO A 87 -14.57 85.64 146.65
N THR A 88 -13.43 86.12 147.12
CA THR A 88 -12.99 86.09 148.53
C THR A 88 -13.73 87.14 149.40
N PRO A 89 -14.22 86.79 150.60
CA PRO A 89 -14.73 87.73 151.60
C PRO A 89 -13.62 88.25 152.56
N PRO A 90 -13.88 89.32 153.36
CA PRO A 90 -12.96 90.42 153.58
C PRO A 90 -11.99 90.27 154.77
N HIS A 91 -10.75 90.72 154.59
CA HIS A 91 -9.72 90.79 155.65
C HIS A 91 -9.31 92.25 155.98
N PRO A 92 -8.95 92.53 157.24
CA PRO A 92 -8.73 93.87 157.77
C PRO A 92 -7.51 94.60 157.18
N VAL A 93 -7.61 95.94 157.16
CA VAL A 93 -6.80 96.93 156.39
C VAL A 93 -5.29 96.93 156.70
N THR A 94 -4.83 96.18 157.71
CA THR A 94 -3.40 95.95 157.98
C THR A 94 -2.78 94.90 157.06
N GLN A 95 -3.55 93.92 156.57
CA GLN A 95 -3.08 92.91 155.61
C GLN A 95 -2.89 93.52 154.22
N ALA A 96 -3.76 94.45 153.81
CA ALA A 96 -3.69 95.13 152.52
C ALA A 96 -2.40 95.94 152.30
N ARG A 97 -1.77 96.46 153.36
CA ARG A 97 -0.47 97.17 153.25
C ARG A 97 0.72 96.22 153.11
N ALA A 98 0.66 95.04 153.74
CA ALA A 98 1.64 93.98 153.53
C ALA A 98 1.47 93.34 152.14
N ASP A 99 0.23 93.18 151.69
CA ASP A 99 -0.09 92.65 150.36
C ASP A 99 0.24 93.64 149.25
N VAL A 100 0.17 94.96 149.46
CA VAL A 100 0.66 95.97 148.51
C VAL A 100 2.19 95.95 148.41
N ALA A 101 2.92 95.78 149.52
CA ALA A 101 4.37 95.61 149.48
C ALA A 101 4.76 94.31 148.76
N LYS A 102 4.03 93.22 149.03
CA LYS A 102 4.23 91.92 148.38
C LYS A 102 3.82 91.92 146.90
N LEU A 103 2.77 92.65 146.53
CA LEU A 103 2.36 92.86 145.14
C LEU A 103 3.32 93.79 144.39
N HIS A 104 3.92 94.78 145.05
CA HIS A 104 4.96 95.64 144.46
C HIS A 104 6.26 94.84 144.23
N GLU A 105 6.61 93.95 145.14
CA GLU A 105 7.76 93.04 145.01
C GLU A 105 7.47 91.90 144.02
N GLN A 106 6.22 91.42 143.92
CA GLN A 106 5.78 90.48 142.89
C GLN A 106 5.68 91.14 141.52
N LEU A 107 5.23 92.40 141.40
CA LEU A 107 5.27 93.16 140.15
C LEU A 107 6.72 93.45 139.75
N GLY A 108 7.58 93.84 140.69
CA GLY A 108 9.01 94.01 140.46
C GLY A 108 9.66 92.72 139.98
N ASN A 109 9.36 91.58 140.62
CA ASN A 109 9.85 90.27 140.17
C ASN A 109 9.24 89.79 138.85
N LEU A 110 7.99 90.15 138.52
CA LEU A 110 7.35 89.78 137.26
C LEU A 110 7.87 90.66 136.11
N VAL A 111 8.13 91.93 136.40
CA VAL A 111 8.83 92.83 135.48
C VAL A 111 10.27 92.36 135.29
N ASP A 112 11.04 92.11 136.35
CA ASP A 112 12.46 91.76 136.26
C ASP A 112 12.74 90.31 135.81
N ARG A 113 11.90 89.33 136.17
CA ARG A 113 12.12 87.92 135.82
C ARG A 113 11.30 87.42 134.64
N GLN A 114 10.26 88.13 134.22
CA GLN A 114 9.44 87.70 133.07
C GLN A 114 9.43 88.73 131.96
N LEU A 115 9.08 90.00 132.22
CA LEU A 115 9.05 91.02 131.17
C LEU A 115 10.45 91.46 130.72
N GLN A 116 11.43 91.54 131.61
CA GLN A 116 12.80 91.93 131.28
C GLN A 116 13.46 90.87 130.38
N PRO A 117 13.45 89.56 130.68
CA PRO A 117 13.96 88.56 129.75
C PRO A 117 13.11 88.45 128.48
N LEU A 118 11.79 88.69 128.52
CA LEU A 118 10.97 88.75 127.29
C LEU A 118 11.27 90.00 126.45
N LEU A 119 11.55 91.15 127.07
CA LEU A 119 11.96 92.39 126.40
C LEU A 119 13.38 92.26 125.86
N VAL A 120 14.28 91.62 126.60
CA VAL A 120 15.63 91.27 126.11
C VAL A 120 15.50 90.29 124.96
N GLN A 121 14.70 89.23 125.06
CA GLN A 121 14.44 88.30 123.95
C GLN A 121 13.74 88.97 122.76
N LEU A 122 12.84 89.92 123.00
CA LEU A 122 12.16 90.67 121.95
C LEU A 122 13.09 91.66 121.28
N VAL A 123 13.92 92.37 122.05
CA VAL A 123 14.95 93.27 121.54
C VAL A 123 16.02 92.48 120.80
N GLU A 124 16.43 91.31 121.29
CA GLU A 124 17.35 90.39 120.62
C GLU A 124 16.74 89.82 119.34
N ALA A 125 15.48 89.39 119.37
CA ALA A 125 14.76 88.92 118.18
C ALA A 125 14.52 90.05 117.18
N LEU A 126 14.26 91.28 117.64
CA LEU A 126 14.20 92.48 116.80
C LEU A 126 15.59 92.87 116.27
N HIS A 127 16.65 92.66 117.04
CA HIS A 127 18.02 92.91 116.58
C HIS A 127 18.40 91.90 115.50
N ILE A 128 18.04 90.62 115.66
CA ILE A 128 18.23 89.57 114.64
C ILE A 128 17.35 89.82 113.41
N ALA A 129 16.08 90.20 113.60
CA ALA A 129 15.14 90.44 112.50
C ALA A 129 15.38 91.78 111.77
N ALA A 130 15.98 92.76 112.44
CA ALA A 130 16.35 94.07 111.86
C ALA A 130 17.86 94.17 111.58
N ASP A 131 18.62 93.08 111.73
CA ASP A 131 20.03 93.01 111.36
C ASP A 131 20.11 93.04 109.81
N PRO A 132 20.53 94.17 109.23
CA PRO A 132 20.62 94.28 107.78
C PRO A 132 21.66 93.29 107.21
N ASP A 133 22.66 92.87 108.00
CA ASP A 133 23.69 91.94 107.55
C ASP A 133 23.16 90.50 107.53
N SER A 134 22.31 90.12 108.49
CA SER A 134 21.61 88.83 108.48
C SER A 134 20.59 88.75 107.33
N ALA A 135 19.79 89.79 107.11
CA ALA A 135 18.82 89.85 106.02
C ALA A 135 19.50 89.82 104.63
N THR A 136 20.62 90.53 104.46
CA THR A 136 21.41 90.46 103.21
C THR A 136 22.04 89.08 103.01
N ALA A 137 22.52 88.42 104.07
CA ALA A 137 23.03 87.05 103.99
C ALA A 137 21.95 86.02 103.58
N GLU A 138 20.72 86.15 104.07
CA GLU A 138 19.58 85.31 103.66
C GLU A 138 19.18 85.57 102.21
N VAL A 139 19.09 86.83 101.79
CA VAL A 139 18.80 87.21 100.40
C VAL A 139 19.91 86.69 99.48
N ASP A 140 21.17 86.84 99.84
CA ASP A 140 22.30 86.31 99.09
C ASP A 140 22.28 84.79 99.02
N ALA A 141 21.90 84.10 100.10
CA ALA A 141 21.71 82.66 100.11
C ALA A 141 20.56 82.23 99.18
N ALA A 142 19.41 82.90 99.25
CA ALA A 142 18.26 82.66 98.39
C ALA A 142 18.57 82.96 96.91
N HIS A 143 19.33 84.02 96.64
CA HIS A 143 19.80 84.36 95.29
C HIS A 143 20.77 83.30 94.76
N ARG A 144 21.71 82.82 95.59
CA ARG A 144 22.60 81.70 95.21
C ARG A 144 21.81 80.44 94.93
N GLU A 145 20.87 80.08 95.80
CA GLU A 145 20.02 78.89 95.61
C GLU A 145 19.15 79.01 94.35
N ALA A 146 18.54 80.18 94.10
CA ALA A 146 17.76 80.44 92.91
C ALA A 146 18.61 80.35 91.64
N ARG A 147 19.83 80.90 91.65
CA ARG A 147 20.80 80.74 90.55
C ARG A 147 21.14 79.27 90.32
N THR A 148 21.48 78.51 91.37
CA THR A 148 21.74 77.07 91.26
C THR A 148 20.54 76.31 90.69
N ARG A 149 19.30 76.67 91.07
CA ARG A 149 18.08 76.05 90.51
C ARG A 149 17.86 76.41 89.05
N ILE A 150 18.14 77.65 88.65
CA ILE A 150 18.06 78.09 87.25
C ILE A 150 19.12 77.37 86.42
N ASP A 151 20.38 77.37 86.86
CA ASP A 151 21.48 76.68 86.17
C ASP A 151 21.18 75.18 86.02
N ALA A 152 20.60 74.53 87.04
CA ALA A 152 20.18 73.14 86.96
C ALA A 152 19.00 72.91 86.01
N ALA A 153 18.05 73.84 85.94
CA ALA A 153 16.92 73.77 85.02
C ALA A 153 17.36 74.00 83.57
N ASP A 154 18.26 74.96 83.34
CA ASP A 154 18.84 75.25 82.02
C ASP A 154 19.67 74.05 81.54
N ALA A 155 20.52 73.46 82.39
CA ALA A 155 21.26 72.25 82.06
C ALA A 155 20.32 71.06 81.74
N ALA A 156 19.21 70.90 82.47
CA ALA A 156 18.21 69.87 82.19
C ALA A 156 17.46 70.13 80.88
N ALA A 157 17.18 71.39 80.55
CA ALA A 157 16.55 71.78 79.29
C ALA A 157 17.49 71.54 78.11
N GLU A 158 18.77 71.90 78.24
CA GLU A 158 19.80 71.62 77.23
C GLU A 158 19.97 70.11 77.00
N ASP A 159 20.00 69.28 78.04
CA ASP A 159 20.04 67.82 77.92
C ASP A 159 18.78 67.26 77.24
N ALA A 160 17.59 67.77 77.60
CA ALA A 160 16.34 67.36 76.96
C ALA A 160 16.32 67.72 75.46
N LEU A 161 16.81 68.91 75.10
CA LEU A 161 16.97 69.33 73.70
C LEU A 161 17.99 68.45 72.97
N ALA A 162 19.13 68.15 73.57
CA ALA A 162 20.14 67.26 72.99
C ALA A 162 19.57 65.85 72.73
N ARG A 163 18.78 65.32 73.68
CA ARG A 163 18.07 64.04 73.52
C ARG A 163 17.01 64.10 72.43
N ALA A 164 16.24 65.18 72.34
CA ALA A 164 15.24 65.36 71.28
C ALA A 164 15.88 65.39 69.89
N VAL A 165 16.95 66.17 69.70
CA VAL A 165 17.70 66.22 68.43
C VAL A 165 18.30 64.86 68.08
N THR A 166 18.81 64.11 69.07
CA THR A 166 19.33 62.75 68.84
C THR A 166 18.22 61.79 68.42
N ALA A 167 17.04 61.88 69.04
CA ALA A 167 15.88 61.06 68.70
C ALA A 167 15.32 61.41 67.31
N GLU A 168 15.29 62.70 66.94
CA GLU A 168 14.88 63.16 65.61
C GLU A 168 15.81 62.62 64.52
N ARG A 169 17.13 62.74 64.71
CA ARG A 169 18.12 62.15 63.79
C ARG A 169 17.96 60.64 63.67
N ALA A 170 17.80 59.94 64.80
CA ALA A 170 17.56 58.49 64.77
C ALA A 170 16.26 58.12 64.04
N ALA A 171 15.21 58.95 64.13
CA ALA A 171 13.96 58.75 63.40
C ALA A 171 14.13 59.04 61.89
N GLU A 172 14.90 60.05 61.50
CA GLU A 172 15.26 60.33 60.11
C GLU A 172 16.08 59.19 59.51
N ASP A 173 17.11 58.72 60.21
CA ASP A 173 17.94 57.58 59.81
C ASP A 173 17.09 56.30 59.66
N ALA A 174 16.15 56.04 60.58
CA ALA A 174 15.24 54.91 60.51
C ALA A 174 14.30 54.99 59.30
N ARG A 175 13.78 56.18 58.98
CA ARG A 175 12.95 56.40 57.78
C ARG A 175 13.76 56.21 56.50
N ALA A 176 14.98 56.73 56.44
CA ALA A 176 15.88 56.53 55.31
C ALA A 176 16.21 55.05 55.10
N ALA A 177 16.48 54.32 56.18
CA ALA A 177 16.71 52.88 56.14
C ALA A 177 15.46 52.09 55.70
N GLN A 178 14.27 52.51 56.15
CA GLN A 178 13.00 51.93 55.71
C GLN A 178 12.81 52.11 54.20
N THR A 179 12.95 53.34 53.68
CA THR A 179 12.81 53.61 52.24
C THR A 179 13.82 52.83 51.42
N ALA A 180 15.08 52.75 51.85
CA ALA A 180 16.09 51.95 51.17
C ALA A 180 15.75 50.45 51.17
N ALA A 181 15.17 49.92 52.25
CA ALA A 181 14.73 48.53 52.32
C ALA A 181 13.51 48.27 51.43
N GLU A 182 12.58 49.22 51.32
CA GLU A 182 11.43 49.18 50.41
C GLU A 182 11.91 49.18 48.94
N ASP A 183 12.85 50.04 48.57
CA ASP A 183 13.44 50.09 47.22
C ASP A 183 14.12 48.76 46.84
N ILE A 184 14.90 48.18 47.77
CA ILE A 184 15.56 46.88 47.55
C ILE A 184 14.52 45.76 47.41
N ALA A 185 13.43 45.80 48.20
CA ALA A 185 12.37 44.82 48.10
C ALA A 185 11.63 44.92 46.75
N GLU A 186 11.36 46.14 46.26
CA GLU A 186 10.74 46.36 44.95
C GLU A 186 11.64 45.89 43.79
N GLN A 187 12.95 46.16 43.88
CA GLN A 187 13.93 45.64 42.92
C GLN A 187 13.96 44.11 42.92
N ALA A 188 14.01 43.48 44.09
CA ALA A 188 14.03 42.02 44.20
C ALA A 188 12.73 41.36 43.67
N LEU A 189 11.58 42.01 43.84
CA LEU A 189 10.32 41.56 43.25
C LEU A 189 10.32 41.68 41.72
N THR A 190 10.84 42.78 41.19
CA THR A 190 11.00 43.00 39.74
C THR A 190 11.92 41.94 39.13
N GLU A 191 13.09 41.70 39.73
CA GLU A 191 14.04 40.66 39.29
C GLU A 191 13.42 39.25 39.34
N LEU A 192 12.61 38.96 40.37
CA LEU A 192 11.92 37.68 40.50
C LEU A 192 10.88 37.48 39.38
N ASP A 193 10.13 38.52 39.04
CA ASP A 193 9.15 38.45 37.96
C ASP A 193 9.82 38.34 36.59
N GLU A 194 10.91 39.06 36.34
CA GLU A 194 11.74 38.89 35.14
C GLU A 194 12.30 37.46 35.02
N ALA A 195 12.78 36.88 36.12
CA ALA A 195 13.28 35.51 36.14
C ALA A 195 12.17 34.48 35.87
N ARG A 196 10.95 34.73 36.35
CA ARG A 196 9.77 33.90 36.05
C ARG A 196 9.40 33.98 34.58
N ASP A 197 9.36 35.17 34.00
CA ASP A 197 9.06 35.38 32.59
C ASP A 197 10.10 34.70 31.69
N GLN A 198 11.38 34.79 32.04
CA GLN A 198 12.46 34.08 31.34
C GLN A 198 12.29 32.56 31.42
N ARG A 199 12.00 32.02 32.61
CA ARG A 199 11.73 30.59 32.79
C ARG A 199 10.54 30.14 31.95
N ASP A 200 9.44 30.88 31.97
CA ASP A 200 8.22 30.55 31.25
C ASP A 200 8.42 30.66 29.72
N GLN A 201 9.27 31.59 29.27
CA GLN A 201 9.72 31.66 27.89
C GLN A 201 10.57 30.44 27.51
N HIS A 202 11.56 30.07 28.33
CA HIS A 202 12.39 28.89 28.09
C HIS A 202 11.55 27.60 28.08
N GLN A 203 10.56 27.48 28.96
CA GLN A 203 9.65 26.35 29.00
C GLN A 203 8.81 26.27 27.72
N ARG A 204 8.27 27.39 27.23
CA ARG A 204 7.55 27.45 25.95
C ARG A 204 8.44 27.05 24.78
N THR A 205 9.66 27.55 24.71
CA THR A 205 10.64 27.18 23.67
C THR A 205 11.00 25.68 23.76
N ALA A 206 11.20 25.15 24.96
CA ALA A 206 11.50 23.74 25.17
C ALA A 206 10.35 22.83 24.73
N THR A 207 9.10 23.20 25.03
CA THR A 207 7.91 22.48 24.54
C THR A 207 7.82 22.53 23.02
N ALA A 208 8.00 23.71 22.40
CA ALA A 208 7.98 23.83 20.95
C ALA A 208 9.07 22.97 20.26
N LEU A 209 10.29 22.98 20.79
CA LEU A 209 11.37 22.12 20.28
C LEU A 209 11.08 20.63 20.48
N ALA A 210 10.46 20.25 21.60
CA ALA A 210 10.06 18.86 21.84
C ALA A 210 8.98 18.41 20.83
N ASP A 211 8.02 19.28 20.51
CA ASP A 211 7.00 19.03 19.49
C ASP A 211 7.62 18.91 18.09
N GLU A 212 8.55 19.79 17.71
CA GLU A 212 9.31 19.70 16.45
C GLU A 212 10.13 18.40 16.35
N VAL A 213 10.78 17.99 17.44
CA VAL A 213 11.50 16.71 17.50
C VAL A 213 10.55 15.52 17.37
N ALA A 214 9.36 15.57 17.99
CA ALA A 214 8.35 14.53 17.83
C ALA A 214 7.80 14.44 16.39
N GLU A 215 7.58 15.59 15.74
CA GLU A 215 7.13 15.67 14.35
C GLU A 215 8.20 15.11 13.40
N THR A 216 9.46 15.49 13.58
CA THR A 216 10.58 14.97 12.76
C THR A 216 10.79 13.48 12.95
N HIS A 217 10.65 12.94 14.17
CA HIS A 217 10.67 11.49 14.40
C HIS A 217 9.51 10.77 13.70
N THR A 218 8.30 11.34 13.74
CA THR A 218 7.13 10.79 13.05
C THR A 218 7.33 10.79 11.53
N ALA A 219 7.87 11.89 10.98
CA ALA A 219 8.20 11.99 9.55
C ALA A 219 9.30 11.01 9.13
N LEU A 220 10.32 10.80 9.96
CA LEU A 220 11.38 9.82 9.72
C LEU A 220 10.81 8.39 9.71
N ALA A 221 9.97 8.02 10.68
CA ALA A 221 9.35 6.71 10.74
C ALA A 221 8.44 6.45 9.52
N ALA A 222 7.71 7.46 9.06
CA ALA A 222 6.92 7.37 7.83
C ALA A 222 7.81 7.16 6.59
N ALA A 223 8.90 7.92 6.47
CA ALA A 223 9.85 7.77 5.36
C ALA A 223 10.53 6.39 5.33
N GLU A 224 10.86 5.82 6.50
CA GLU A 224 11.39 4.46 6.60
C GLU A 224 10.36 3.40 6.19
N ALA A 225 9.09 3.56 6.58
CA ALA A 225 8.00 2.69 6.14
C ALA A 225 7.77 2.76 4.62
N ASP A 226 7.84 3.95 4.03
CA ASP A 226 7.75 4.15 2.58
C ASP A 226 8.94 3.53 1.85
N ALA A 227 10.16 3.67 2.39
CA ALA A 227 11.37 3.08 1.82
C ALA A 227 11.34 1.55 1.84
N THR A 228 10.87 0.94 2.93
CA THR A 228 10.69 -0.52 3.02
C THR A 228 9.62 -1.02 2.04
N THR A 229 8.49 -0.32 1.94
CA THR A 229 7.43 -0.61 0.95
C THR A 229 7.96 -0.55 -0.49
N THR A 230 8.70 0.50 -0.81
CA THR A 230 9.30 0.69 -2.15
C THR A 230 10.33 -0.39 -2.47
N THR A 231 11.14 -0.80 -1.50
CA THR A 231 12.14 -1.85 -1.66
C THR A 231 11.50 -3.22 -1.91
N THR A 232 10.41 -3.53 -1.19
CA THR A 232 9.62 -4.74 -1.42
C THR A 232 9.03 -4.74 -2.82
N ALA A 233 8.39 -3.64 -3.24
CA ALA A 233 7.81 -3.51 -4.58
C ALA A 233 8.87 -3.64 -5.69
N LEU A 234 10.08 -3.09 -5.49
CA LEU A 234 11.18 -3.25 -6.43
C LEU A 234 11.66 -4.71 -6.54
N THR A 235 11.74 -5.41 -5.41
CA THR A 235 12.13 -6.82 -5.37
C THR A 235 11.10 -7.70 -6.08
N GLU A 236 9.81 -7.46 -5.84
CA GLU A 236 8.71 -8.14 -6.54
C GLU A 236 8.76 -7.86 -8.05
N ALA A 237 8.97 -6.61 -8.46
CA ALA A 237 9.11 -6.24 -9.87
C ALA A 237 10.30 -6.93 -10.54
N HIS A 238 11.46 -7.02 -9.87
CA HIS A 238 12.60 -7.78 -10.39
C HIS A 238 12.27 -9.27 -10.55
N SER A 239 11.62 -9.88 -9.56
CA SER A 239 11.21 -11.29 -9.65
C SER A 239 10.23 -11.55 -10.81
N GLU A 240 9.34 -10.60 -11.09
CA GLU A 240 8.39 -10.67 -12.21
C GLU A 240 9.11 -10.53 -13.56
N VAL A 241 10.09 -9.63 -13.66
CA VAL A 241 10.94 -9.49 -14.85
C VAL A 241 11.73 -10.76 -15.12
N GLU A 242 12.33 -11.37 -14.10
CA GLU A 242 13.04 -12.66 -14.24
C GLU A 242 12.09 -13.76 -14.73
N ARG A 243 10.91 -13.87 -14.13
CA ARG A 243 9.87 -14.83 -14.53
C ARG A 243 9.42 -14.63 -15.98
N LEU A 244 9.17 -13.39 -16.39
CA LEU A 244 8.79 -13.06 -17.77
C LEU A 244 9.92 -13.35 -18.75
N THR A 245 11.17 -13.09 -18.37
CA THR A 245 12.35 -13.40 -19.17
C THR A 245 12.50 -14.92 -19.38
N SER A 246 12.34 -15.72 -18.33
CA SER A 246 12.35 -17.19 -18.46
C SER A 246 11.19 -17.70 -19.33
N ARG A 247 9.99 -17.12 -19.20
CA ARG A 247 8.85 -17.47 -20.06
C ARG A 247 9.08 -17.12 -21.52
N LEU A 248 9.70 -15.98 -21.80
CA LEU A 248 10.05 -15.58 -23.15
C LEU A 248 11.06 -16.56 -23.77
N ALA A 249 12.13 -16.90 -23.05
CA ALA A 249 13.12 -17.87 -23.51
C ALA A 249 12.51 -19.25 -23.79
N ALA A 250 11.60 -19.72 -22.93
CA ALA A 250 10.88 -20.97 -23.15
C ALA A 250 9.95 -20.90 -24.37
N ALA A 251 9.27 -19.78 -24.60
CA ALA A 251 8.42 -19.58 -25.77
C ALA A 251 9.24 -19.50 -27.08
N GLU A 252 10.42 -18.89 -27.04
CA GLU A 252 11.35 -18.84 -28.17
C GLU A 252 11.87 -20.23 -28.52
N ALA A 253 12.28 -21.02 -27.52
CA ALA A 253 12.68 -22.42 -27.71
C ALA A 253 11.53 -23.24 -28.33
N ALA A 254 10.33 -23.15 -27.77
CA ALA A 254 9.16 -23.86 -28.30
C ALA A 254 8.80 -23.45 -29.74
N ARG A 255 8.99 -22.17 -30.09
CA ARG A 255 8.81 -21.67 -31.46
C ARG A 255 9.85 -22.28 -32.42
N ASP A 256 11.09 -22.38 -32.00
CA ASP A 256 12.18 -22.90 -32.83
C ASP A 256 12.09 -24.44 -33.00
N ASP A 257 11.64 -25.15 -31.95
CA ASP A 257 11.25 -26.56 -32.04
C ASP A 257 10.10 -26.75 -33.05
N ALA A 258 9.02 -25.98 -32.93
CA ALA A 258 7.89 -26.04 -33.84
C ALA A 258 8.28 -25.75 -35.30
N ARG A 259 9.24 -24.83 -35.53
CA ARG A 259 9.79 -24.57 -36.87
C ARG A 259 10.57 -25.77 -37.41
N THR A 260 11.35 -26.44 -36.55
CA THR A 260 12.10 -27.64 -36.92
C THR A 260 11.15 -28.79 -37.26
N GLU A 261 10.09 -29.00 -36.46
CA GLU A 261 9.04 -29.98 -36.75
C GLU A 261 8.30 -29.65 -38.05
N LEU A 262 7.97 -28.38 -38.30
CA LEU A 262 7.34 -27.95 -39.54
C LEU A 262 8.24 -28.21 -40.76
N ALA A 263 9.54 -27.96 -40.65
CA ALA A 263 10.50 -28.27 -41.71
C ALA A 263 10.59 -29.78 -41.97
N ALA A 264 10.65 -30.59 -40.90
CA ALA A 264 10.69 -32.04 -40.99
C ALA A 264 9.41 -32.63 -41.62
N THR A 265 8.24 -32.14 -41.22
CA THR A 265 6.95 -32.55 -41.81
C THR A 265 6.82 -32.12 -43.27
N THR A 266 7.31 -30.94 -43.63
CA THR A 266 7.34 -30.48 -45.02
C THR A 266 8.23 -31.38 -45.88
N GLN A 267 9.43 -31.73 -45.38
CA GLN A 267 10.31 -32.68 -46.07
C GLN A 267 9.65 -34.05 -46.22
N HIS A 268 9.05 -34.58 -45.16
CA HIS A 268 8.35 -35.87 -45.21
C HIS A 268 7.22 -35.87 -46.25
N LEU A 269 6.45 -34.78 -46.35
CA LEU A 269 5.42 -34.64 -47.39
C LEU A 269 6.00 -34.61 -48.80
N ALA A 270 7.17 -33.98 -49.00
CA ALA A 270 7.88 -34.02 -50.27
C ALA A 270 8.32 -35.45 -50.63
N ASP A 271 8.94 -36.17 -49.69
CA ASP A 271 9.39 -37.56 -49.87
C ASP A 271 8.20 -38.50 -50.21
N VAL A 272 7.08 -38.36 -49.49
CA VAL A 272 5.85 -39.13 -49.76
C VAL A 272 5.28 -38.79 -51.13
N THR A 273 5.35 -37.52 -51.54
CA THR A 273 4.87 -37.08 -52.86
C THR A 273 5.73 -37.67 -53.98
N GLU A 274 7.06 -37.66 -53.81
CA GLU A 274 8.00 -38.28 -54.74
C GLU A 274 7.76 -39.79 -54.85
N SER A 275 7.69 -40.51 -53.71
CA SER A 275 7.40 -41.95 -53.68
C SER A 275 6.05 -42.29 -54.35
N ARG A 276 5.02 -41.47 -54.13
CA ARG A 276 3.72 -41.61 -54.80
C ARG A 276 3.84 -41.44 -56.32
N ASP A 277 4.65 -40.49 -56.79
CA ASP A 277 4.80 -40.23 -58.22
C ASP A 277 5.68 -41.30 -58.90
N GLU A 278 6.71 -41.82 -58.21
CA GLU A 278 7.46 -43.01 -58.63
C GLU A 278 6.58 -44.25 -58.75
N THR A 279 5.76 -44.54 -57.72
CA THR A 279 4.83 -45.70 -57.77
C THR A 279 3.79 -45.55 -58.86
N ARG A 280 3.29 -44.34 -59.15
CA ARG A 280 2.43 -44.06 -60.31
C ARG A 280 3.14 -44.29 -61.63
N ALA A 281 4.39 -43.85 -61.76
CA ALA A 281 5.18 -44.08 -62.96
C ALA A 281 5.47 -45.57 -63.19
N ALA A 282 5.83 -46.31 -62.14
CA ALA A 282 6.02 -47.75 -62.17
C ALA A 282 4.73 -48.47 -62.59
N LEU A 283 3.58 -48.11 -61.99
CA LEU A 283 2.28 -48.66 -62.38
C LEU A 283 1.91 -48.35 -63.83
N ALA A 284 2.24 -47.16 -64.33
CA ALA A 284 2.02 -46.79 -65.73
C ALA A 284 2.91 -47.60 -66.69
N THR A 285 4.15 -47.93 -66.29
CA THR A 285 5.05 -48.82 -67.02
C THR A 285 4.50 -50.25 -67.07
N GLU A 286 4.14 -50.82 -65.93
CA GLU A 286 3.51 -52.14 -65.83
C GLU A 286 2.25 -52.25 -66.71
N ARG A 287 1.38 -51.24 -66.68
CA ARG A 287 0.19 -51.19 -67.55
C ARG A 287 0.55 -51.18 -69.04
N ARG A 288 1.62 -50.49 -69.44
CA ARG A 288 2.11 -50.49 -70.83
C ARG A 288 2.66 -51.86 -71.21
N GLU A 289 3.49 -52.45 -70.37
CA GLU A 289 4.07 -53.78 -70.59
C GLU A 289 2.98 -54.86 -70.68
N LEU A 290 1.99 -54.83 -69.79
CA LEU A 290 0.84 -55.74 -69.84
C LEU A 290 0.02 -55.52 -71.12
N GLY A 291 -0.19 -54.26 -71.52
CA GLY A 291 -0.83 -53.93 -72.81
C GLY A 291 -0.05 -54.46 -74.02
N GLU A 292 1.28 -54.41 -73.99
CA GLU A 292 2.14 -54.99 -75.03
C GLU A 292 2.13 -56.52 -75.01
N GLN A 293 2.14 -57.14 -73.83
CA GLN A 293 2.00 -58.59 -73.68
C GLN A 293 0.65 -59.07 -74.25
N ARG A 294 -0.45 -58.37 -73.95
CA ARG A 294 -1.77 -58.66 -74.54
C ARG A 294 -1.75 -58.53 -76.07
N ARG A 295 -1.22 -57.44 -76.63
CA ARG A 295 -1.08 -57.28 -78.09
C ARG A 295 -0.23 -58.39 -78.72
N ARG A 296 0.86 -58.80 -78.06
CA ARG A 296 1.69 -59.92 -78.53
C ARG A 296 0.92 -61.24 -78.49
N ALA A 297 0.13 -61.50 -77.45
CA ALA A 297 -0.73 -62.67 -77.34
C ALA A 297 -1.82 -62.66 -78.43
N GLU A 298 -2.53 -61.54 -78.62
CA GLU A 298 -3.53 -61.38 -79.69
C GLU A 298 -2.93 -61.59 -81.09
N LEU A 299 -1.74 -61.04 -81.36
CA LEU A 299 -1.05 -61.26 -82.64
C LEU A 299 -0.60 -62.71 -82.81
N ALA A 300 -0.17 -63.38 -81.74
CA ALA A 300 0.17 -64.79 -81.76
C ALA A 300 -1.07 -65.65 -82.04
N GLU A 301 -2.19 -65.38 -81.37
CA GLU A 301 -3.48 -66.02 -81.61
C GLU A 301 -3.96 -65.81 -83.06
N GLN A 302 -3.84 -64.59 -83.60
CA GLN A 302 -4.17 -64.31 -85.00
C GLN A 302 -3.26 -65.05 -85.98
N ARG A 303 -1.97 -65.20 -85.67
CA ARG A 303 -1.04 -66.02 -86.47
C ARG A 303 -1.43 -67.48 -86.42
N THR A 304 -1.68 -68.03 -85.24
CA THR A 304 -2.15 -69.42 -85.08
C THR A 304 -3.46 -69.64 -85.83
N ALA A 305 -4.44 -68.73 -85.73
CA ALA A 305 -5.69 -68.82 -86.48
C ALA A 305 -5.48 -68.76 -88.01
N ARG A 306 -4.55 -67.92 -88.48
CA ARG A 306 -4.19 -67.87 -89.92
C ARG A 306 -3.48 -69.15 -90.36
N ASP A 307 -2.56 -69.65 -89.54
CA ASP A 307 -1.83 -70.88 -89.81
C ASP A 307 -2.81 -72.07 -89.83
N ASP A 308 -3.78 -72.13 -88.92
CA ASP A 308 -4.85 -73.14 -88.90
C ASP A 308 -5.73 -73.08 -90.17
N LEU A 309 -6.12 -71.87 -90.61
CA LEU A 309 -6.83 -71.69 -91.88
C LEU A 309 -5.98 -72.11 -93.08
N THR A 310 -4.68 -71.83 -93.05
CA THR A 310 -3.73 -72.21 -94.10
C THR A 310 -3.55 -73.72 -94.13
N ILE A 311 -3.38 -74.36 -92.96
CA ILE A 311 -3.30 -75.82 -92.81
C ILE A 311 -4.60 -76.47 -93.31
N SER A 312 -5.77 -75.93 -92.94
CA SER A 312 -7.06 -76.41 -93.46
C SER A 312 -7.10 -76.31 -94.97
N SER A 313 -6.77 -75.14 -95.54
CA SER A 313 -6.74 -74.95 -96.99
C SER A 313 -5.74 -75.85 -97.69
N LEU A 314 -4.54 -76.07 -97.14
CA LEU A 314 -3.53 -76.98 -97.69
C LEU A 314 -4.00 -78.43 -97.58
N THR A 315 -4.72 -78.79 -96.53
CA THR A 315 -5.32 -80.12 -96.35
C THR A 315 -6.42 -80.35 -97.40
N ASP A 316 -7.27 -79.36 -97.65
CA ASP A 316 -8.28 -79.40 -98.70
C ASP A 316 -7.64 -79.48 -100.09
N GLN A 317 -6.61 -78.67 -100.37
CA GLN A 317 -5.85 -78.72 -101.62
C GLN A 317 -5.15 -80.08 -101.82
N LEU A 318 -4.60 -80.67 -100.76
CA LEU A 318 -3.93 -81.96 -100.83
C LEU A 318 -4.93 -83.12 -100.99
N THR A 319 -6.14 -82.97 -100.45
CA THR A 319 -7.26 -83.89 -100.69
C THR A 319 -7.72 -83.79 -102.14
N ALA A 320 -7.97 -82.57 -102.64
CA ALA A 320 -8.32 -82.32 -104.03
C ALA A 320 -7.24 -82.83 -105.00
N ALA A 321 -5.96 -82.59 -104.72
CA ALA A 321 -4.85 -83.09 -105.53
C ALA A 321 -4.75 -84.62 -105.54
N ARG A 322 -5.10 -85.29 -104.42
CA ARG A 322 -5.19 -86.76 -104.35
C ARG A 322 -6.36 -87.28 -105.18
N ASP A 323 -7.51 -86.60 -105.13
CA ASP A 323 -8.67 -86.95 -105.94
C ASP A 323 -8.38 -86.73 -107.43
N ASP A 324 -7.76 -85.61 -107.81
CA ASP A 324 -7.28 -85.35 -109.18
C ASP A 324 -6.27 -86.40 -109.65
N ALA A 325 -5.32 -86.81 -108.79
CA ALA A 325 -4.35 -87.85 -109.11
C ALA A 325 -5.04 -89.22 -109.28
N ARG A 326 -6.08 -89.50 -108.48
CA ARG A 326 -6.90 -90.70 -108.62
C ARG A 326 -7.68 -90.69 -109.93
N ASP A 327 -8.32 -89.57 -110.26
CA ASP A 327 -9.02 -89.38 -111.54
C ASP A 327 -8.07 -89.48 -112.73
N GLN A 328 -6.85 -88.96 -112.62
CA GLN A 328 -5.81 -89.11 -113.65
C GLN A 328 -5.34 -90.56 -113.78
N ALA A 329 -5.21 -91.28 -112.67
CA ALA A 329 -4.89 -92.70 -112.69
C ALA A 329 -6.01 -93.53 -113.33
N GLU A 330 -7.28 -93.21 -113.04
CA GLU A 330 -8.45 -93.82 -113.67
C GLU A 330 -8.52 -93.49 -115.17
N ARG A 331 -8.28 -92.23 -115.55
CA ARG A 331 -8.17 -91.81 -116.96
C ARG A 331 -7.01 -92.50 -117.69
N ALA A 332 -5.86 -92.65 -117.04
CA ALA A 332 -4.72 -93.37 -117.60
C ALA A 332 -5.00 -94.88 -117.73
N ALA A 333 -5.74 -95.47 -116.80
CA ALA A 333 -6.19 -96.86 -116.90
C ALA A 333 -7.19 -97.04 -118.06
N ALA A 334 -8.13 -96.11 -118.22
CA ALA A 334 -9.07 -96.09 -119.35
C ALA A 334 -8.33 -95.92 -120.69
N ALA A 335 -7.40 -94.96 -120.79
CA ALA A 335 -6.60 -94.75 -121.99
C ALA A 335 -5.71 -95.96 -122.34
N ARG A 336 -5.17 -96.68 -121.34
CA ARG A 336 -4.45 -97.95 -121.57
C ARG A 336 -5.36 -99.05 -122.08
N ALA A 337 -6.60 -99.13 -121.58
CA ALA A 337 -7.59 -100.08 -122.07
C ALA A 337 -8.00 -99.77 -123.52
N GLU A 338 -8.20 -98.49 -123.85
CA GLU A 338 -8.46 -98.04 -125.22
C GLU A 338 -7.28 -98.31 -126.16
N LEU A 339 -6.04 -98.07 -125.71
CA LEU A 339 -4.84 -98.35 -126.50
C LEU A 339 -4.67 -99.87 -126.74
N ALA A 340 -4.99 -100.70 -125.75
CA ALA A 340 -5.00 -102.15 -125.91
C ALA A 340 -6.07 -102.61 -126.91
N ALA A 341 -7.27 -102.03 -126.84
CA ALA A 341 -8.36 -102.30 -127.80
C ALA A 341 -7.99 -101.86 -129.22
N ALA A 342 -7.41 -100.67 -129.38
CA ALA A 342 -6.95 -100.16 -130.67
C ALA A 342 -5.84 -101.06 -131.24
N THR A 343 -4.89 -101.50 -130.41
CA THR A 343 -3.79 -102.40 -130.84
C THR A 343 -4.31 -103.77 -131.30
N ALA A 344 -5.30 -104.33 -130.60
CA ALA A 344 -5.99 -105.55 -131.04
C ALA A 344 -6.68 -105.35 -132.40
N GLN A 345 -7.31 -104.18 -132.61
CA GLN A 345 -7.97 -103.83 -133.86
C GLN A 345 -6.98 -103.68 -135.03
N THR A 346 -5.81 -103.06 -134.81
CA THR A 346 -4.75 -102.94 -135.84
C THR A 346 -4.14 -104.30 -136.19
N THR A 347 -4.07 -105.22 -135.23
CA THR A 347 -3.54 -106.58 -135.46
C THR A 347 -4.53 -107.40 -136.29
N ALA A 348 -5.82 -107.34 -135.97
CA ALA A 348 -6.89 -107.97 -136.76
C ALA A 348 -6.95 -107.41 -138.20
N LEU A 349 -6.76 -106.09 -138.37
CA LEU A 349 -6.70 -105.46 -139.70
C LEU A 349 -5.47 -105.91 -140.51
N ARG A 350 -4.32 -106.15 -139.86
CA ARG A 350 -3.12 -106.68 -140.54
C ARG A 350 -3.29 -108.12 -141.00
N GLU A 351 -3.92 -108.97 -140.19
CA GLU A 351 -4.25 -110.34 -140.57
C GLU A 351 -5.29 -110.39 -141.70
N ALA A 352 -6.28 -109.49 -141.68
CA ALA A 352 -7.23 -109.35 -142.79
C ALA A 352 -6.55 -108.90 -144.09
N ALA A 353 -5.58 -107.98 -144.00
CA ALA A 353 -4.84 -107.48 -145.16
C ALA A 353 -3.91 -108.54 -145.77
N THR A 354 -3.21 -109.35 -144.97
CA THR A 354 -2.37 -110.45 -145.48
C THR A 354 -3.21 -111.52 -146.18
N THR A 355 -4.38 -111.85 -145.62
CA THR A 355 -5.33 -112.80 -146.23
C THR A 355 -5.91 -112.27 -147.55
N ALA A 356 -6.25 -110.98 -147.62
CA ALA A 356 -6.72 -110.34 -148.85
C ALA A 356 -5.63 -110.26 -149.94
N THR A 357 -4.37 -110.05 -149.55
CA THR A 357 -3.24 -109.97 -150.49
C THR A 357 -2.94 -111.35 -151.10
N ALA A 358 -2.99 -112.42 -150.30
CA ALA A 358 -2.84 -113.80 -150.77
C ALA A 358 -3.95 -114.21 -151.76
N ALA A 359 -5.19 -113.81 -151.50
CA ALA A 359 -6.32 -114.03 -152.41
C ALA A 359 -6.20 -113.24 -153.72
N ALA A 360 -5.68 -112.00 -153.67
CA ALA A 360 -5.47 -111.16 -154.83
C ALA A 360 -4.37 -111.70 -155.77
N THR A 361 -3.28 -112.25 -155.22
CA THR A 361 -2.22 -112.90 -156.00
C THR A 361 -2.71 -114.15 -156.73
N ALA A 362 -3.51 -114.99 -156.07
CA ALA A 362 -4.10 -116.17 -156.70
C ALA A 362 -5.04 -115.81 -157.87
N HIS A 363 -5.86 -114.75 -157.71
CA HIS A 363 -6.73 -114.23 -158.78
C HIS A 363 -5.96 -113.57 -159.94
N ALA A 364 -4.81 -112.96 -159.68
CA ALA A 364 -3.97 -112.36 -160.72
C ALA A 364 -3.25 -113.41 -161.57
N GLU A 365 -2.76 -114.49 -160.94
CA GLU A 365 -2.13 -115.62 -161.65
C GLU A 365 -3.12 -116.35 -162.55
N GLN A 366 -4.37 -116.52 -162.09
CA GLN A 366 -5.43 -117.15 -162.87
C GLN A 366 -5.81 -116.34 -164.11
N ARG A 367 -5.90 -115.00 -164.00
CA ARG A 367 -6.14 -114.11 -165.15
C ARG A 367 -5.00 -114.12 -166.17
N LEU A 368 -3.76 -114.31 -165.73
CA LEU A 368 -2.59 -114.35 -166.61
C LEU A 368 -2.56 -115.65 -167.43
N ALA A 369 -3.02 -116.77 -166.85
CA ALA A 369 -3.20 -118.03 -167.56
C ALA A 369 -4.30 -117.92 -168.63
N ASP A 370 -5.46 -117.37 -168.28
CA ASP A 370 -6.60 -117.21 -169.21
C ASP A 370 -6.33 -116.24 -170.37
N ALA A 371 -5.42 -115.29 -170.18
CA ALA A 371 -5.00 -114.35 -171.22
C ALA A 371 -4.04 -115.00 -172.24
N ARG A 372 -3.18 -115.94 -171.79
CA ARG A 372 -2.27 -116.68 -172.67
C ARG A 372 -3.03 -117.63 -173.58
N THR A 373 -4.01 -118.35 -173.05
CA THR A 373 -4.85 -119.28 -173.83
C THR A 373 -5.61 -118.57 -174.95
N ARG A 374 -6.19 -117.39 -174.67
CA ARG A 374 -6.91 -116.58 -175.67
C ARG A 374 -6.02 -116.05 -176.79
N HIS A 375 -4.75 -115.77 -176.48
CA HIS A 375 -3.81 -115.22 -177.47
C HIS A 375 -3.27 -116.30 -178.41
N ASP A 376 -3.14 -117.54 -177.92
CA ASP A 376 -2.75 -118.71 -178.73
C ASP A 376 -3.88 -119.13 -179.68
N GLU A 377 -5.14 -119.05 -179.24
CA GLU A 377 -6.33 -119.28 -180.08
C GLU A 377 -6.46 -118.24 -181.20
N GLN A 378 -6.20 -116.95 -180.91
CA GLN A 378 -6.25 -115.88 -181.92
C GLN A 378 -5.17 -116.01 -183.01
N LEU A 379 -3.99 -116.53 -182.66
CA LEU A 379 -2.92 -116.77 -183.63
C LEU A 379 -3.19 -117.98 -184.52
N ALA A 380 -3.84 -119.02 -183.99
CA ALA A 380 -4.28 -120.16 -184.79
C ALA A 380 -5.35 -119.75 -185.81
N ASP A 381 -6.30 -118.92 -185.40
CA ASP A 381 -7.40 -118.44 -186.24
C ASP A 381 -6.92 -117.51 -187.37
N LEU A 382 -5.92 -116.67 -187.12
CA LEU A 382 -5.31 -115.81 -188.14
C LEU A 382 -4.52 -116.60 -189.20
N ARG A 383 -3.90 -117.73 -188.81
CA ARG A 383 -3.19 -118.60 -189.76
C ARG A 383 -4.16 -119.33 -190.69
N ALA A 384 -5.29 -119.79 -190.17
CA ALA A 384 -6.34 -120.41 -190.98
C ALA A 384 -6.92 -119.45 -192.03
N ARG A 385 -7.17 -118.19 -191.67
CA ARG A 385 -7.73 -117.16 -192.58
C ARG A 385 -6.78 -116.77 -193.71
N HIS A 386 -5.47 -116.78 -193.47
CA HIS A 386 -4.49 -116.44 -194.49
C HIS A 386 -4.35 -117.56 -195.55
N ASP A 387 -4.45 -118.82 -195.13
CA ASP A 387 -4.43 -119.97 -196.05
C ASP A 387 -5.69 -120.01 -196.94
N GLU A 388 -6.82 -119.55 -196.43
CA GLU A 388 -8.08 -119.42 -197.17
C GLU A 388 -8.01 -118.32 -198.25
N GLN A 389 -7.38 -117.17 -197.96
CA GLN A 389 -7.18 -116.10 -198.93
C GLN A 389 -6.27 -116.50 -200.10
N LEU A 390 -5.30 -117.40 -199.87
CA LEU A 390 -4.43 -117.92 -200.92
C LEU A 390 -5.14 -118.93 -201.85
N ALA A 391 -6.21 -119.58 -201.38
CA ALA A 391 -7.05 -120.44 -202.19
C ALA A 391 -7.99 -119.63 -203.10
N ASP A 392 -8.53 -118.52 -202.58
CA ASP A 392 -9.51 -117.70 -203.29
C ASP A 392 -8.92 -116.90 -204.46
N LEU A 393 -7.66 -116.43 -204.31
CA LEU A 393 -6.94 -115.75 -205.40
C LEU A 393 -6.58 -116.70 -206.55
N ARG A 394 -6.41 -118.00 -206.29
CA ARG A 394 -6.19 -119.01 -207.34
C ARG A 394 -7.46 -119.27 -208.16
N ALA A 395 -8.64 -119.13 -207.57
CA ALA A 395 -9.92 -119.33 -208.28
C ALA A 395 -10.29 -118.17 -209.23
N GLN A 396 -9.79 -116.96 -208.98
CA GLN A 396 -10.05 -115.79 -209.81
C GLN A 396 -9.25 -115.78 -211.13
N LEU A 397 -8.18 -116.60 -211.21
CA LEU A 397 -7.35 -116.80 -212.39
C LEU A 397 -8.05 -117.58 -213.53
N ASP A 398 -9.12 -118.33 -213.26
CA ASP A 398 -9.70 -119.27 -214.24
C ASP A 398 -10.94 -118.76 -214.99
N ARG A 399 -11.55 -117.62 -214.63
CA ARG A 399 -12.95 -117.34 -215.02
C ARG A 399 -13.18 -116.20 -216.02
N ALA A 400 -12.15 -115.51 -216.54
CA ALA A 400 -12.36 -114.29 -217.33
C ALA A 400 -11.80 -114.31 -218.78
N GLN A 401 -11.56 -115.48 -219.38
CA GLN A 401 -11.03 -115.61 -220.75
C GLN A 401 -12.09 -115.77 -221.89
N LEU A 402 -13.40 -115.62 -221.66
CA LEU A 402 -14.39 -115.60 -222.76
C LEU A 402 -15.56 -114.60 -222.53
N ASP A 403 -15.36 -113.41 -223.13
CA ASP A 403 -16.34 -112.57 -223.86
C ASP A 403 -17.36 -111.64 -223.12
N PRO A 404 -17.95 -110.59 -223.76
CA PRO A 404 -17.63 -109.18 -223.45
C PRO A 404 -18.81 -108.22 -223.16
N ALA A 405 -18.48 -107.06 -222.54
CA ALA A 405 -19.13 -105.73 -222.49
C ALA A 405 -20.56 -105.60 -221.87
N GLN A 406 -20.89 -104.70 -220.92
CA GLN A 406 -20.76 -103.22 -220.87
C GLN A 406 -21.18 -102.64 -219.45
N PRO A 407 -21.18 -101.29 -219.16
CA PRO A 407 -20.70 -100.67 -217.90
C PRO A 407 -21.70 -99.82 -217.04
N GLN A 408 -21.14 -99.15 -216.00
CA GLN A 408 -21.53 -97.93 -215.21
C GLN A 408 -21.86 -98.19 -213.71
N THR A 409 -21.01 -97.84 -212.72
CA THR A 409 -20.58 -96.56 -212.06
C THR A 409 -21.53 -95.94 -211.04
N GLY A 410 -20.99 -95.68 -209.83
CA GLY A 410 -21.50 -94.76 -208.78
C GLY A 410 -22.22 -95.45 -207.62
N ALA A 411 -22.25 -94.97 -206.38
CA ALA A 411 -21.58 -93.90 -205.65
C ALA A 411 -22.04 -94.03 -204.17
N ASP A 412 -21.25 -93.51 -203.22
CA ASP A 412 -21.65 -92.88 -201.94
C ASP A 412 -22.45 -93.68 -200.87
N THR A 413 -22.20 -93.65 -199.56
CA THR A 413 -21.11 -93.17 -198.67
C THR A 413 -21.37 -93.82 -197.28
N PRO A 414 -20.55 -94.76 -196.84
CA PRO A 414 -20.19 -94.96 -195.41
C PRO A 414 -18.73 -95.40 -195.20
#